data_AF-A0A8S3HSX1-F1
#
_entry.id   AF-A0A8S3HSX1-F1
#
_cell.length_a   1.000
_cell.length_b   1.000
_cell.length_c   1.000
_cell.angle_alpha   90.00
_cell.angle_beta   90.00
_cell.angle_gamma   90.00
#
_symmetry.space_group_name_H-M   'P 1'
#
loop_
_entity.id
_entity.type
_entity.pdbx_description
1 polymer ?
#
loop_
_entity_poly.entity_id
_entity_poly.type
_entity_poly.pdbx_seq_one_letter_code
_entity_poly.pdbx_strand_id
1 'polypeptide(L)'
;QFFCELLFKFRGALASDNELDQLSLTALFNIIWSISFHTEYIEELKSNSKFLITVKSLANDDGEDWVDQYVPKNMASIPKAANGILWNLDENNPARAARTVTVPSESKPLEKDINMPDRMRVMISYAHADSEFCHRLVDALQKGE
;
A
#
# COMPACT_ATOMS: atom_id res chain seq x y z
N GLN A 1 -3.36 2.39 16.54
CA GLN A 1 -3.12 1.63 17.78
C GLN A 1 -3.73 0.22 17.77
N PHE A 2 -5.05 0.07 17.58
CA PHE A 2 -5.77 -1.23 17.61
C PHE A 2 -5.12 -2.36 16.76
N PHE A 3 -4.79 -2.09 15.49
CA PHE A 3 -4.20 -3.11 14.62
C PHE A 3 -2.80 -3.56 15.07
N CYS A 4 -1.99 -2.65 15.63
CA CYS A 4 -0.70 -3.01 16.21
C CYS A 4 -0.88 -3.90 17.45
N GLU A 5 -1.88 -3.61 18.30
CA GLU A 5 -2.20 -4.43 19.46
C GLU A 5 -2.68 -5.83 19.05
N LEU A 6 -3.54 -5.94 18.04
CA LEU A 6 -3.95 -7.21 17.47
C LEU A 6 -2.74 -8.01 16.96
N LEU A 7 -1.83 -7.34 16.24
CA LEU A 7 -0.61 -7.98 15.74
C LEU A 7 0.19 -8.57 16.90
N PHE A 8 0.46 -7.83 17.97
CA PHE A 8 1.25 -8.37 19.07
C PHE A 8 0.52 -9.44 19.88
N LYS A 9 -0.79 -9.29 20.05
CA LYS A 9 -1.61 -10.22 20.82
C LYS A 9 -1.70 -11.58 20.13
N PHE A 10 -1.74 -11.57 18.80
CA PHE A 10 -2.03 -12.77 18.04
C PHE A 10 -0.89 -13.26 17.14
N ARG A 11 0.20 -12.51 16.91
CA ARG A 11 1.29 -12.95 16.00
C ARG A 11 1.78 -14.39 16.25
N GLY A 12 1.95 -14.79 17.51
CA GLY A 12 2.44 -16.14 17.84
C GLY A 12 1.39 -17.22 17.66
N ALA A 13 0.11 -16.88 17.80
CA ALA A 13 -0.99 -17.78 17.48
C ALA A 13 -1.22 -17.85 15.96
N LEU A 14 -0.95 -16.75 15.24
CA LEU A 14 -1.20 -16.61 13.81
C LEU A 14 -0.03 -17.08 12.93
N ALA A 15 1.17 -17.24 13.49
CA ALA A 15 2.33 -17.84 12.84
C ALA A 15 2.33 -19.37 12.97
N SER A 16 1.14 -19.98 12.84
CA SER A 16 0.96 -21.44 12.87
C SER A 16 0.82 -21.97 11.43
N ASP A 17 0.92 -23.29 11.25
CA ASP A 17 0.73 -23.93 9.94
C ASP A 17 -0.75 -23.98 9.52
N ASN A 18 -1.66 -23.41 10.33
CA ASN A 18 -3.08 -23.36 10.05
C ASN A 18 -3.39 -22.31 8.98
N GLU A 19 -4.12 -22.71 7.94
CA GLU A 19 -4.53 -21.83 6.84
C GLU A 19 -5.23 -20.55 7.30
N LEU A 20 -6.15 -20.63 8.26
CA LEU A 20 -6.92 -19.47 8.72
C LEU A 20 -6.03 -18.49 9.49
N ASP A 21 -5.07 -19.00 10.23
CA ASP A 21 -4.11 -18.22 11.00
C ASP A 21 -3.15 -17.48 10.05
N GLN A 22 -2.61 -18.19 9.07
CA GLN A 22 -1.78 -17.65 7.99
C GLN A 22 -2.50 -16.57 7.19
N LEU A 23 -3.76 -16.82 6.81
CA LEU A 23 -4.60 -15.87 6.10
C LEU A 23 -4.87 -14.62 6.94
N SER A 24 -5.16 -14.79 8.24
CA SER A 24 -5.45 -13.70 9.15
C SER A 24 -4.21 -12.83 9.40
N LEU A 25 -3.03 -13.43 9.56
CA LEU A 25 -1.76 -12.70 9.68
C LEU A 25 -1.44 -11.93 8.41
N THR A 26 -1.60 -12.58 7.25
CA THR A 26 -1.41 -11.97 5.93
C THR A 26 -2.34 -10.77 5.75
N ALA A 27 -3.63 -10.93 6.05
CA ALA A 27 -4.60 -9.84 5.96
C ALA A 27 -4.24 -8.68 6.89
N LEU A 28 -3.87 -8.97 8.14
CA LEU A 28 -3.48 -7.94 9.11
C LEU A 28 -2.25 -7.15 8.65
N PHE A 29 -1.24 -7.82 8.09
CA PHE A 29 -0.05 -7.15 7.55
C PHE A 29 -0.37 -6.28 6.34
N ASN A 30 -1.24 -6.75 5.44
CA ASN A 30 -1.66 -5.96 4.28
C ASN A 30 -2.47 -4.73 4.71
N ILE A 31 -3.31 -4.84 5.75
CA ILE A 31 -4.01 -3.67 6.33
C ILE A 31 -3.01 -2.67 6.91
N ILE A 32 -2.03 -3.13 7.68
CA ILE A 32 -1.00 -2.25 8.25
C ILE A 32 -0.16 -1.61 7.14
N TRP A 33 0.14 -2.35 6.08
CA TRP A 33 0.82 -1.80 4.91
C TRP A 33 -0.01 -0.70 4.23
N SER A 34 -1.32 -0.92 4.02
CA SER A 34 -2.22 0.12 3.53
C SER A 34 -2.22 1.36 4.44
N ILE A 35 -2.30 1.17 5.77
CA ILE A 35 -2.26 2.28 6.75
C ILE A 35 -0.94 3.04 6.66
N SER A 36 0.20 2.36 6.44
CA SER A 36 1.51 3.01 6.40
C SER A 36 1.71 4.00 5.24
N PHE A 37 0.83 4.00 4.22
CA PHE A 37 0.84 5.02 3.17
C PHE A 37 0.31 6.39 3.62
N HIS A 38 -0.49 6.41 4.69
CA HIS A 38 -1.15 7.61 5.17
C HIS A 38 -0.24 8.36 6.14
N THR A 39 0.09 9.61 5.81
CA THR A 39 1.07 10.38 6.57
C THR A 39 0.65 10.65 8.00
N GLU A 40 -0.67 10.73 8.26
CA GLU A 40 -1.22 10.97 9.60
C GLU A 40 -0.88 9.85 10.61
N TYR A 41 -0.58 8.63 10.16
CA TYR A 41 -0.27 7.50 11.06
C TYR A 41 1.23 7.21 11.17
N ILE A 42 2.08 7.89 10.41
CA ILE A 42 3.51 7.55 10.33
C ILE A 42 4.22 7.76 11.66
N GLU A 43 4.01 8.90 12.33
CA GLU A 43 4.62 9.15 13.64
C GLU A 43 4.16 8.15 14.71
N GLU A 44 2.88 7.76 14.67
CA GLU A 44 2.35 6.74 15.57
C GLU A 44 3.01 5.37 15.32
N LEU A 45 3.17 4.98 14.06
CA LEU A 45 3.82 3.73 13.69
C LEU A 45 5.33 3.74 14.01
N LYS A 46 6.01 4.87 13.81
CA LYS A 46 7.44 5.04 14.11
C LYS A 46 7.76 5.07 15.59
N SER A 47 6.92 5.72 16.38
CA SER A 47 7.10 5.82 17.83
C SER A 47 6.94 4.45 18.52
N ASN A 48 6.28 3.49 17.87
CA ASN A 48 6.14 2.13 18.36
C ASN A 48 7.37 1.25 18.05
N SER A 49 8.36 1.25 18.95
CA SER A 49 9.59 0.47 18.79
C SER A 49 9.35 -1.04 18.66
N LYS A 50 8.38 -1.60 19.41
CA LYS A 50 8.02 -3.02 19.35
C LYS A 50 7.47 -3.40 17.97
N PHE A 51 6.70 -2.49 17.37
CA PHE A 51 6.17 -2.65 16.03
C PHE A 51 7.30 -2.67 15.01
N LEU A 52 8.18 -1.67 15.05
CA LEU A 52 9.31 -1.59 14.13
C LEU A 52 10.23 -2.81 14.21
N ILE A 53 10.52 -3.31 15.41
CA ILE A 53 11.31 -4.54 15.58
C ILE A 53 10.59 -5.73 14.95
N THR A 54 9.28 -5.86 15.14
CA THR A 54 8.49 -6.96 14.58
C THR A 54 8.45 -6.91 13.06
N VAL A 55 8.20 -5.73 12.49
CA VAL A 55 8.21 -5.53 11.03
C VAL A 55 9.60 -5.80 10.44
N LYS A 56 10.67 -5.32 11.08
CA LYS A 56 12.05 -5.61 10.65
C LYS A 56 12.39 -7.09 10.72
N SER A 57 11.93 -7.78 11.75
CA SER A 57 12.11 -9.23 11.86
C SER A 57 11.46 -9.93 10.67
N LEU A 58 10.17 -9.66 10.43
CA LEU A 58 9.39 -10.31 9.38
C LEU A 58 9.77 -9.89 7.94
N ALA A 59 10.38 -8.71 7.77
CA ALA A 59 10.92 -8.26 6.49
C ALA A 59 12.22 -8.98 6.10
N ASN A 60 13.01 -9.38 7.10
CA ASN A 60 14.27 -10.13 6.94
C ASN A 60 14.08 -11.64 7.11
N ASP A 61 12.86 -12.08 7.42
CA ASP A 61 12.56 -13.49 7.60
C ASP A 61 12.31 -14.11 6.22
N ASP A 62 13.37 -14.72 5.69
CA ASP A 62 13.29 -15.57 4.50
C ASP A 62 12.73 -16.97 4.84
N GLY A 63 12.40 -17.25 6.12
CA GLY A 63 12.47 -18.61 6.65
C GLY A 63 11.47 -19.05 7.73
N GLU A 64 10.31 -18.42 7.90
CA GLU A 64 9.15 -19.16 8.42
C GLU A 64 8.43 -19.79 7.23
N ASP A 65 7.88 -21.00 7.39
CA ASP A 65 7.16 -21.79 6.38
C ASP A 65 5.86 -21.08 5.89
N TRP A 66 6.00 -19.88 5.33
CA TRP A 66 4.92 -19.10 4.76
C TRP A 66 4.42 -19.85 3.53
N VAL A 67 3.30 -20.54 3.70
CA VAL A 67 2.75 -21.32 2.62
C VAL A 67 2.12 -20.37 1.60
N ASP A 68 2.86 -20.08 0.53
CA ASP A 68 2.45 -19.18 -0.56
C ASP A 68 1.05 -19.52 -1.11
N GLN A 69 0.61 -20.77 -1.00
CA GLN A 69 -0.72 -21.23 -1.43
C GLN A 69 -1.88 -20.54 -0.71
N TYR A 70 -1.64 -20.00 0.49
CA TYR A 70 -2.65 -19.33 1.30
C TYR A 70 -2.63 -17.81 1.16
N VAL A 71 -1.74 -17.24 0.34
CA VAL A 71 -1.72 -15.81 0.05
C VAL A 71 -2.78 -15.51 -1.02
N PRO A 72 -3.85 -14.75 -0.70
CA PRO A 72 -4.83 -14.37 -1.68
C PRO A 72 -4.20 -13.57 -2.83
N LYS A 73 -4.72 -13.75 -4.05
CA LYS A 73 -4.18 -13.10 -5.28
C LYS A 73 -4.04 -11.57 -5.18
N ASN A 74 -4.88 -10.93 -4.37
CA ASN A 74 -4.93 -9.48 -4.17
C ASN A 74 -4.14 -9.01 -2.93
N MET A 75 -3.39 -9.89 -2.27
CA MET A 75 -2.58 -9.57 -1.09
C MET A 75 -1.10 -9.85 -1.36
N ALA A 76 -0.23 -9.12 -0.68
CA ALA A 76 1.18 -9.43 -0.63
C ALA A 76 1.46 -10.46 0.48
N SER A 77 2.49 -11.27 0.30
CA SER A 77 3.02 -12.10 1.38
C SER A 77 3.50 -11.23 2.55
N ILE A 78 3.57 -11.81 3.75
CA ILE A 78 3.99 -11.10 4.97
C ILE A 78 5.36 -10.41 4.79
N PRO A 79 6.42 -11.07 4.26
CA PRO A 79 7.70 -10.40 4.05
C PRO A 79 7.61 -9.21 3.08
N LYS A 80 6.82 -9.33 2.01
CA LYS A 80 6.61 -8.24 1.04
C LYS A 80 5.87 -7.07 1.67
N ALA A 81 4.80 -7.33 2.42
CA ALA A 81 4.05 -6.29 3.13
C ALA A 81 4.93 -5.61 4.19
N ALA A 82 5.73 -6.36 4.94
CA ALA A 82 6.66 -5.85 5.94
C ALA A 82 7.73 -4.92 5.30
N ASN A 83 8.34 -5.34 4.19
CA ASN A 83 9.25 -4.50 3.42
C ASN A 83 8.56 -3.22 2.90
N GLY A 84 7.32 -3.34 2.42
CA GLY A 84 6.52 -2.19 2.01
C GLY A 84 6.23 -1.19 3.14
N ILE A 85 5.95 -1.68 4.35
CA ILE A 85 5.80 -0.85 5.55
C ILE A 85 7.11 -0.11 5.84
N LEU A 86 8.25 -0.80 5.88
CA LEU A 86 9.55 -0.15 6.16
C LEU A 86 9.88 0.90 5.11
N TRP A 87 9.62 0.60 3.83
CA TRP A 87 9.78 1.55 2.74
C TRP A 87 8.93 2.80 2.94
N ASN A 88 7.67 2.65 3.37
CA ASN A 88 6.72 3.75 3.57
C ASN A 88 7.10 4.61 4.79
N LEU A 89 7.68 3.98 5.81
CA LEU A 89 8.13 4.69 7.01
C LEU A 89 9.49 5.38 6.81
N ASP A 90 10.29 5.03 5.81
CA ASP A 90 11.52 5.75 5.52
C ASP A 90 11.21 7.19 5.06
N GLU A 91 11.77 8.17 5.77
CA GLU A 91 11.62 9.60 5.48
C GLU A 91 12.54 10.06 4.35
N ASN A 92 13.65 9.36 4.14
CA ASN A 92 14.64 9.71 3.12
C ASN A 92 14.31 9.09 1.77
N ASN A 93 13.16 8.41 1.65
CA ASN A 93 12.77 7.72 0.45
C ASN A 93 12.18 8.71 -0.57
N PRO A 94 12.88 9.05 -1.67
CA PRO A 94 12.45 10.09 -2.60
C PRO A 94 11.15 9.72 -3.34
N ALA A 95 10.83 8.43 -3.44
CA ALA A 95 9.59 7.96 -4.04
C ALA A 95 8.37 8.09 -3.10
N ARG A 96 8.58 8.35 -1.80
CA ARG A 96 7.52 8.75 -0.86
C ARG A 96 7.08 10.19 -1.07
N ALA A 97 8.03 11.12 -1.25
CA ALA A 97 7.75 12.53 -1.52
C ALA A 97 6.92 12.73 -2.81
N ALA A 98 7.04 11.81 -3.78
CA ALA A 98 6.24 11.79 -5.00
C ALA A 98 4.84 11.15 -4.84
N ARG A 99 4.60 10.39 -3.76
CA ARG A 99 3.33 9.67 -3.48
C ARG A 99 2.52 10.25 -2.33
N THR A 100 3.11 11.11 -1.52
CA THR A 100 2.34 12.10 -0.78
C THR A 100 1.58 12.91 -1.81
N VAL A 101 0.34 12.51 -2.05
CA VAL A 101 -0.65 13.33 -2.72
C VAL A 101 -0.78 14.58 -1.85
N THR A 102 0.10 15.55 -2.09
CA THR A 102 -0.34 16.92 -2.11
C THR A 102 -1.59 16.90 -2.97
N VAL A 103 -2.74 17.12 -2.35
CA VAL A 103 -3.83 17.80 -3.02
C VAL A 103 -3.33 19.24 -3.11
N PRO A 104 -2.76 19.72 -4.23
CA PRO A 104 -2.33 21.08 -4.31
C PRO A 104 -3.53 21.87 -4.81
N SER A 105 -4.16 22.56 -3.87
CA SER A 105 -4.73 23.87 -4.14
C SER A 105 -3.75 24.64 -5.05
N GLU A 106 -4.26 25.10 -6.19
CA GLU A 106 -3.69 26.03 -7.16
C GLU A 106 -2.26 26.56 -6.90
N SER A 107 -1.28 26.15 -7.72
CA SER A 107 -0.39 27.04 -8.50
C SER A 107 0.78 26.28 -9.16
N LYS A 108 0.86 26.41 -10.50
CA LYS A 108 1.94 25.98 -11.43
C LYS A 108 3.22 26.85 -11.25
N PRO A 109 4.34 26.69 -12.01
CA PRO A 109 4.62 25.81 -13.17
C PRO A 109 6.01 25.13 -13.22
N LEU A 110 6.16 24.08 -14.04
CA LEU A 110 7.43 23.71 -14.66
C LEU A 110 7.20 23.43 -16.14
N GLU A 111 7.73 24.32 -16.98
CA GLU A 111 7.90 24.17 -18.43
C GLU A 111 8.88 22.99 -18.70
N LYS A 112 8.81 22.19 -19.77
CA LYS A 112 8.54 22.51 -21.17
C LYS A 112 8.05 21.26 -21.91
N ASP A 113 7.00 21.42 -22.71
CA ASP A 113 7.02 21.01 -24.11
C ASP A 113 6.12 21.97 -24.90
N ILE A 114 6.70 22.53 -25.96
CA ILE A 114 6.13 23.60 -26.77
C ILE A 114 5.09 22.96 -27.70
N ASN A 115 3.85 23.45 -27.65
CA ASN A 115 2.69 23.11 -28.50
C ASN A 115 1.87 21.83 -28.19
N MET A 116 1.42 21.62 -26.95
CA MET A 116 0.13 20.91 -26.74
C MET A 116 -0.69 21.57 -25.63
N PRO A 117 -2.01 21.81 -25.82
CA PRO A 117 -2.86 22.35 -24.78
C PRO A 117 -2.90 21.40 -23.58
N ASP A 118 -2.77 22.00 -22.41
CA ASP A 118 -2.56 21.39 -21.10
C ASP A 118 -3.82 20.62 -20.62
N ARG A 119 -4.11 19.48 -21.25
CA ARG A 119 -5.22 18.61 -20.87
C ARG A 119 -4.78 17.66 -19.77
N MET A 120 -5.48 17.70 -18.63
CA MET A 120 -5.32 16.77 -17.51
C MET A 120 -5.40 15.32 -18.04
N ARG A 121 -4.32 14.55 -17.89
CA ARG A 121 -4.27 13.16 -18.34
C ARG A 121 -4.60 12.23 -17.17
N VAL A 122 -5.78 11.63 -17.20
CA VAL A 122 -6.20 10.59 -16.26
C VAL A 122 -5.93 9.23 -16.90
N MET A 123 -5.17 8.36 -16.22
CA MET A 123 -4.96 6.98 -16.65
C MET A 123 -5.93 6.07 -15.90
N ILE A 124 -6.74 5.31 -16.66
CA ILE A 124 -7.70 4.35 -16.11
C ILE A 124 -7.23 2.94 -16.52
N SER A 125 -6.83 2.13 -15.54
CA SER A 125 -6.52 0.72 -15.76
C SER A 125 -7.73 -0.13 -15.36
N TYR A 126 -8.14 -1.07 -16.22
CA TYR A 126 -9.30 -1.92 -15.98
C TYR A 126 -9.05 -3.40 -16.30
N ALA A 127 -9.81 -4.28 -15.65
CA ALA A 127 -9.86 -5.71 -15.94
C ALA A 127 -10.85 -5.98 -17.09
N HIS A 128 -10.56 -6.95 -17.95
CA HIS A 128 -11.35 -7.24 -19.17
C HIS A 128 -12.86 -7.45 -18.93
N ALA A 129 -13.28 -7.78 -17.70
CA ALA A 129 -14.68 -7.96 -17.33
C ALA A 129 -15.51 -6.66 -17.34
N ASP A 130 -14.88 -5.50 -17.16
CA ASP A 130 -15.56 -4.20 -16.99
C ASP A 130 -15.21 -3.20 -18.11
N SER A 131 -14.77 -3.70 -19.27
CA SER A 131 -14.32 -2.88 -20.39
C SER A 131 -15.38 -1.87 -20.87
N GLU A 132 -16.64 -2.27 -20.89
CA GLU A 132 -17.75 -1.43 -21.34
C GLU A 132 -18.00 -0.24 -20.41
N PHE A 133 -17.92 -0.46 -19.09
CA PHE A 133 -18.04 0.61 -18.11
C PHE A 133 -16.89 1.61 -18.25
N CYS A 134 -15.67 1.12 -18.42
CA CYS A 134 -14.49 1.98 -18.59
C CYS A 134 -14.54 2.78 -19.89
N HIS A 135 -15.04 2.19 -20.98
CA HIS A 135 -15.29 2.93 -22.22
C HIS A 135 -16.32 4.06 -22.01
N ARG A 136 -17.44 3.77 -21.35
CA ARG A 136 -18.45 4.79 -21.04
C ARG A 136 -17.91 5.92 -20.16
N LEU A 137 -17.02 5.59 -19.22
CA LEU A 137 -16.37 6.57 -18.35
C LEU A 137 -15.40 7.46 -19.14
N VAL A 138 -14.59 6.89 -20.03
CA VAL A 138 -13.71 7.66 -20.93
C VAL A 138 -14.52 8.58 -21.84
N ASP A 139 -15.59 8.08 -22.45
CA ASP A 139 -16.47 8.88 -23.31
C ASP A 139 -17.12 10.04 -22.56
N ALA A 140 -17.54 9.82 -21.32
CA ALA A 140 -18.11 10.86 -20.47
C ALA A 140 -17.08 11.95 -20.14
N LEU A 141 -15.83 11.56 -19.86
CA LEU A 141 -14.74 12.49 -19.59
C LEU A 141 -14.32 13.30 -20.83
N GLN A 142 -14.48 12.74 -22.05
CA GLN A 142 -14.16 13.44 -23.29
C GLN A 142 -15.24 14.43 -23.76
N LYS A 143 -16.50 14.24 -23.34
CA LYS A 143 -17.64 15.11 -23.72
C LYS A 143 -17.85 16.32 -22.81
N GLY A 144 -17.02 16.48 -21.77
CA GLY A 144 -17.11 17.55 -20.77
C GLY A 144 -16.38 18.86 -21.10
N GLU A 145 -15.97 19.07 -22.36
CA GLU A 145 -15.45 20.37 -22.88
C GLU A 145 -16.45 21.01 -23.86
#